data_AF-A0A7K4I6A0-F1
#
_entry.id   AF-A0A7K4I6A0-F1
#
_cell.length_a   1.000
_cell.length_b   1.000
_cell.length_c   1.000
_cell.angle_alpha   90.00
_cell.angle_beta   90.00
_cell.angle_gamma   90.00
#
_symmetry.space_group_name_H-M   'P 1'
#
loop_
_entity.id
_entity.type
_entity.pdbx_description
1 polymer ?
#
loop_
_entity_poly.entity_id
_entity_poly.type
_entity_poly.pdbx_seq_one_letter_code
_entity_poly.pdbx_strand_id
1 'polypeptide(L)'
;MKYKLKSLQHNGIYVPPYEYKGFTIKIRGHPIKLSPKTEQMALALVKKEQSITTPPDSVFYRNFLQDFLYQLKIENPSSPVLEQFYSEYMKKINSAVIEESTNQKPSERVEIDFAEVSNYIEQEKNKKLNMPKTEKKKAAEERKAKREVLKEKFGYAIVDGKRIEIANWTAEPSCLFMGRGNHPKRGKWKEGPREEDIILNLSPDSPRSDGNWKDIVWEDDKMYIAKWEDKLTGKIKYVWFSDSAFLKQKREYEKFKQAEKLDSAISKIEEHIMENLDAENDERKRTATVCWLILALNLRVGDEKDPGEADTVGAITLRPEHIKIESQNLHFDFLGKDSVRWVKTINALPNVIRNIEHYVATSKEYLFEGIDSKKVSRFLSEKMDGLTAKVFRTWRTTKVVKKYLNNCGVKKEDAEYVKIFHAKMANLEGAKVANHKKMIPASFNERLAKKKARFKELELQLEEKRREGKKTDAIISRIEKAKYDIELTERTKEYNLGTSLKSYIDPRVYAEWASKIDFNLAKLYPKTLQKKYSWALKKLLKNTNSEALA
;
A
#
# COMPACT_ATOMS: atom_id res chain seq x y z
N MET A 1 -13.93 8.63 -22.46
CA MET A 1 -14.86 7.48 -22.44
C MET A 1 -14.20 6.29 -21.76
N LYS A 2 -14.92 5.58 -20.88
CA LYS A 2 -14.42 4.33 -20.29
C LYS A 2 -14.32 3.28 -21.39
N TYR A 3 -13.22 2.52 -21.42
CA TYR A 3 -13.09 1.39 -22.35
C TYR A 3 -14.14 0.33 -22.02
N LYS A 4 -14.90 -0.09 -23.03
CA LYS A 4 -15.82 -1.23 -22.98
C LYS A 4 -15.17 -2.44 -23.64
N LEU A 5 -15.16 -3.55 -22.92
CA LEU A 5 -14.69 -4.84 -23.40
C LEU A 5 -15.67 -5.36 -24.47
N LYS A 6 -15.15 -5.89 -25.58
CA LYS A 6 -15.98 -6.61 -26.56
C LYS A 6 -16.05 -8.10 -26.23
N SER A 7 -14.96 -8.64 -25.69
CA SER A 7 -14.86 -10.04 -25.26
C SER A 7 -13.87 -10.19 -24.08
N LEU A 8 -14.14 -11.16 -23.21
CA LEU A 8 -13.33 -11.54 -22.06
C LEU A 8 -13.46 -13.04 -21.82
N GLN A 9 -12.33 -13.74 -21.91
CA GLN A 9 -12.22 -15.18 -21.64
C GLN A 9 -11.09 -15.42 -20.64
N HIS A 10 -11.31 -16.24 -19.62
CA HIS A 10 -10.29 -16.69 -18.67
C HIS A 10 -10.75 -17.94 -17.91
N ASN A 11 -9.81 -18.63 -17.26
CA ASN A 11 -10.08 -19.90 -16.56
C ASN A 11 -10.46 -19.71 -15.08
N GLY A 12 -11.20 -18.64 -14.74
CA GLY A 12 -11.42 -18.25 -13.34
C GLY A 12 -10.14 -17.80 -12.61
N ILE A 13 -10.07 -18.03 -11.30
CA ILE A 13 -8.90 -17.74 -10.45
C ILE A 13 -8.51 -18.98 -9.64
N TYR A 14 -7.26 -19.06 -9.19
CA TYR A 14 -6.82 -20.18 -8.35
C TYR A 14 -7.22 -19.97 -6.89
N VAL A 15 -8.01 -20.87 -6.33
CA VAL A 15 -8.30 -20.94 -4.89
C VAL A 15 -7.38 -21.99 -4.25
N PRO A 16 -6.36 -21.60 -3.46
CA PRO A 16 -5.44 -22.58 -2.89
C PRO A 16 -6.15 -23.51 -1.89
N PRO A 17 -6.01 -24.84 -2.03
CA PRO A 17 -6.53 -25.75 -1.02
C PRO A 17 -5.70 -25.63 0.27
N TYR A 18 -6.36 -25.82 1.40
CA TYR A 18 -5.69 -25.92 2.70
C TYR A 18 -5.32 -27.38 2.99
N GLU A 19 -4.06 -27.62 3.38
CA GLU A 19 -3.56 -28.94 3.73
C GLU A 19 -3.73 -29.18 5.24
N TYR A 20 -4.85 -29.80 5.61
CA TYR A 20 -5.21 -30.10 7.00
C TYR A 20 -4.24 -31.09 7.65
N LYS A 21 -3.77 -30.77 8.86
CA LYS A 21 -2.76 -31.58 9.59
C LYS A 21 -3.36 -32.37 10.76
N GLY A 22 -4.53 -31.99 11.26
CA GLY A 22 -5.21 -32.70 12.34
C GLY A 22 -4.74 -32.32 13.74
N PHE A 23 -4.25 -31.08 13.94
CA PHE A 23 -3.71 -30.65 15.23
C PHE A 23 -4.76 -30.69 16.35
N THR A 24 -4.28 -30.94 17.57
CA THR A 24 -5.05 -30.89 18.82
C THR A 24 -4.51 -29.76 19.70
N ILE A 25 -5.41 -29.03 20.34
CA ILE A 25 -5.07 -28.08 21.40
C ILE A 25 -5.65 -28.59 22.71
N LYS A 26 -5.26 -27.98 23.85
CA LYS A 26 -5.94 -28.25 25.12
C LYS A 26 -6.58 -26.98 25.65
N ILE A 27 -7.80 -27.08 26.15
CA ILE A 27 -8.45 -26.01 26.91
C ILE A 27 -8.72 -26.56 28.31
N ARG A 28 -8.13 -25.93 29.34
CA ARG A 28 -8.14 -26.42 30.73
C ARG A 28 -7.73 -27.90 30.83
N GLY A 29 -6.67 -28.26 30.10
CA GLY A 29 -6.16 -29.64 30.01
C GLY A 29 -6.99 -30.59 29.15
N HIS A 30 -8.20 -30.23 28.72
CA HIS A 30 -9.06 -31.09 27.90
C HIS A 30 -8.66 -30.99 26.42
N PRO A 31 -8.32 -32.11 25.75
CA PRO A 31 -7.92 -32.11 24.35
C PRO A 31 -9.10 -31.79 23.43
N ILE A 32 -8.88 -30.92 22.45
CA ILE A 32 -9.85 -30.54 21.43
C ILE A 32 -9.17 -30.63 20.07
N LYS A 33 -9.70 -31.52 19.23
CA LYS A 33 -9.23 -31.67 17.85
C LYS A 33 -9.71 -30.50 17.01
N LEU A 34 -8.80 -29.84 16.30
CA LEU A 34 -9.13 -28.69 15.47
C LEU A 34 -9.72 -29.14 14.13
N SER A 35 -10.71 -28.42 13.62
CA SER A 35 -11.18 -28.54 12.24
C SER A 35 -10.18 -27.86 11.28
N PRO A 36 -10.30 -28.03 9.95
CA PRO A 36 -9.50 -27.27 8.99
C PRO A 36 -9.58 -25.75 9.16
N LYS A 37 -10.70 -25.21 9.67
CA LYS A 37 -10.88 -23.76 9.89
C LYS A 37 -10.16 -23.33 11.17
N THR A 38 -10.45 -23.99 12.29
CA THR A 38 -9.83 -23.64 13.58
C THR A 38 -8.34 -23.94 13.62
N GLU A 39 -7.86 -24.93 12.85
CA GLU A 39 -6.43 -25.19 12.65
C GLU A 39 -5.71 -24.02 11.97
N GLN A 40 -6.29 -23.44 10.91
CA GLN A 40 -5.73 -22.26 10.27
C GLN A 40 -5.72 -21.04 11.19
N MET A 41 -6.75 -20.87 12.02
CA MET A 41 -6.83 -19.81 13.03
C MET A 41 -5.68 -19.94 14.05
N ALA A 42 -5.50 -21.14 14.61
CA ALA A 42 -4.43 -21.42 15.57
C ALA A 42 -3.04 -21.20 14.95
N LEU A 43 -2.79 -21.74 13.75
CA LEU A 43 -1.53 -21.52 13.03
C LEU A 43 -1.25 -20.03 12.77
N ALA A 44 -2.28 -19.25 12.44
CA ALA A 44 -2.15 -17.82 12.18
C ALA A 44 -1.81 -17.04 13.47
N LEU A 45 -2.43 -17.37 14.60
CA LEU A 45 -2.10 -16.76 15.89
C LEU A 45 -0.67 -17.10 16.30
N VAL A 46 -0.28 -18.38 16.33
CA VAL A 46 1.04 -18.79 16.81
C VAL A 46 2.16 -18.16 15.97
N LYS A 47 2.00 -18.09 14.64
CA LYS A 47 2.94 -17.35 13.76
C LYS A 47 3.02 -15.86 14.10
N LYS A 48 1.88 -15.25 14.44
CA LYS A 48 1.77 -13.83 14.80
C LYS A 48 2.43 -13.55 16.14
N GLU A 49 2.30 -14.44 17.13
CA GLU A 49 2.99 -14.33 18.42
C GLU A 49 4.52 -14.38 18.29
N GLN A 50 5.03 -15.16 17.34
CA GLN A 50 6.47 -15.27 17.06
C GLN A 50 7.04 -14.06 16.29
N SER A 51 6.21 -13.11 15.84
CA SER A 51 6.68 -11.95 15.07
C SER A 51 7.31 -10.88 15.99
N ILE A 52 8.60 -10.65 15.83
CA ILE A 52 9.37 -9.65 16.59
C ILE A 52 8.91 -8.21 16.30
N THR A 53 8.48 -7.92 15.07
CA THR A 53 8.18 -6.53 14.65
C THR A 53 6.74 -6.11 14.89
N THR A 54 5.82 -7.07 14.92
CA THR A 54 4.38 -6.81 15.07
C THR A 54 3.73 -7.89 15.93
N PRO A 55 4.10 -8.04 17.21
CA PRO A 55 3.38 -8.95 18.10
C PRO A 55 1.90 -8.51 18.22
N PRO A 56 0.99 -9.46 18.52
CA PRO A 56 -0.42 -9.14 18.78
C PRO A 56 -0.56 -8.33 20.09
N ASP A 57 -1.40 -7.31 20.07
CA ASP A 57 -1.76 -6.50 21.24
C ASP A 57 -3.10 -6.96 21.85
N SER A 58 -3.57 -6.29 22.90
CA SER A 58 -4.78 -6.67 23.64
C SER A 58 -6.03 -6.72 22.75
N VAL A 59 -6.22 -5.73 21.88
CA VAL A 59 -7.34 -5.71 20.90
C VAL A 59 -7.23 -6.89 19.94
N PHE A 60 -6.03 -7.16 19.41
CA PHE A 60 -5.80 -8.27 18.50
C PHE A 60 -6.12 -9.62 19.13
N TYR A 61 -5.62 -9.89 20.34
CA TYR A 61 -5.89 -11.15 21.04
C TYR A 61 -7.36 -11.31 21.39
N ARG A 62 -7.99 -10.26 21.93
CA ARG A 62 -9.42 -10.28 22.31
C ARG A 62 -10.28 -10.68 21.12
N ASN A 63 -10.10 -10.00 19.99
CA ASN A 63 -10.83 -10.30 18.76
C ASN A 63 -10.55 -11.72 18.24
N PHE A 64 -9.30 -12.17 18.30
CA PHE A 64 -8.95 -13.53 17.91
C PHE A 64 -9.69 -14.56 18.78
N LEU A 65 -9.60 -14.44 20.10
CA LEU A 65 -10.17 -15.41 21.04
C LEU A 65 -11.69 -15.44 20.94
N GLN A 66 -12.35 -14.30 20.78
CA GLN A 66 -13.78 -14.25 20.52
C GLN A 66 -14.17 -15.08 19.29
N ASP A 67 -13.53 -14.83 18.14
CA ASP A 67 -13.84 -15.53 16.90
C ASP A 67 -13.44 -17.02 16.97
N PHE A 68 -12.32 -17.34 17.62
CA PHE A 68 -11.78 -18.69 17.75
C PHE A 68 -12.64 -19.58 18.66
N LEU A 69 -12.99 -19.09 19.85
CA LEU A 69 -13.81 -19.86 20.78
C LEU A 69 -15.24 -20.02 20.27
N TYR A 70 -15.79 -19.00 19.61
CA TYR A 70 -17.09 -19.12 18.94
C TYR A 70 -17.07 -20.22 17.88
N GLN A 71 -16.05 -20.27 17.04
CA GLN A 71 -15.92 -21.31 16.02
C GLN A 71 -15.72 -22.70 16.65
N LEU A 72 -14.91 -22.83 17.70
CA LEU A 72 -14.75 -24.11 18.42
C LEU A 72 -16.06 -24.62 19.03
N LYS A 73 -16.87 -23.72 19.59
CA LYS A 73 -18.20 -24.05 20.13
C LYS A 73 -19.14 -24.59 19.04
N ILE A 74 -19.18 -23.94 17.87
CA ILE A 74 -19.98 -24.42 16.72
C ILE A 74 -19.52 -25.82 16.28
N GLU A 75 -18.20 -26.05 16.25
CA GLU A 75 -17.62 -27.32 15.80
C GLU A 75 -17.76 -28.44 16.85
N ASN A 76 -17.99 -28.09 18.12
CA ASN A 76 -18.06 -29.02 19.24
C ASN A 76 -19.27 -28.72 20.14
N PRO A 77 -20.51 -28.76 19.60
CA PRO A 77 -21.70 -28.29 20.33
C PRO A 77 -22.01 -29.09 21.59
N SER A 78 -21.53 -30.32 21.67
CA SER A 78 -21.76 -31.24 22.80
C SER A 78 -20.68 -31.17 23.89
N SER A 79 -19.73 -30.24 23.83
CA SER A 79 -18.64 -30.12 24.81
C SER A 79 -19.00 -29.16 25.95
N PRO A 80 -19.31 -29.64 27.17
CA PRO A 80 -19.70 -28.78 28.28
C PRO A 80 -18.53 -27.89 28.74
N VAL A 81 -17.30 -28.41 28.65
CA VAL A 81 -16.08 -27.67 28.99
C VAL A 81 -15.91 -26.45 28.09
N LEU A 82 -16.15 -26.61 26.77
CA LEU A 82 -16.10 -25.50 25.83
C LEU A 82 -17.22 -24.49 26.05
N GLU A 83 -18.44 -24.96 26.31
CA GLU A 83 -19.58 -24.09 26.58
C GLU A 83 -19.35 -23.23 27.83
N GLN A 84 -18.86 -23.85 28.91
CA GLN A 84 -18.52 -23.17 30.15
C GLN A 84 -17.38 -22.18 29.94
N PHE A 85 -16.28 -22.62 29.31
CA PHE A 85 -15.12 -21.77 29.05
C PHE A 85 -15.47 -20.56 28.19
N TYR A 86 -16.22 -20.77 27.10
CA TYR A 86 -16.71 -19.69 26.24
C TYR A 86 -17.59 -18.71 27.02
N SER A 87 -18.55 -19.20 27.81
CA SER A 87 -19.46 -18.36 28.59
C SER A 87 -18.72 -17.52 29.63
N GLU A 88 -17.75 -18.10 30.35
CA GLU A 88 -16.91 -17.39 31.32
C GLU A 88 -16.05 -16.33 30.64
N TYR A 89 -15.44 -16.67 29.50
CA TYR A 89 -14.64 -15.76 28.68
C TYR A 89 -15.47 -14.55 28.21
N MET A 90 -16.66 -14.80 27.66
CA MET A 90 -17.55 -13.75 27.17
C MET A 90 -18.06 -12.84 28.29
N LYS A 91 -18.40 -13.42 29.46
CA LYS A 91 -18.76 -12.63 30.65
C LYS A 91 -17.61 -11.70 31.07
N LYS A 92 -16.38 -12.21 31.12
CA LYS A 92 -15.18 -11.44 31.50
C LYS A 92 -14.93 -10.27 30.55
N ILE A 93 -15.06 -10.47 29.24
CA ILE A 93 -14.91 -9.37 28.27
C ILE A 93 -16.01 -8.32 28.43
N ASN A 94 -17.25 -8.74 28.68
CA ASN A 94 -18.38 -7.82 28.82
C ASN A 94 -18.37 -7.07 30.16
N SER A 95 -17.84 -7.68 31.24
CA SER A 95 -17.73 -7.06 32.57
C SER A 95 -16.48 -6.19 32.73
N ALA A 96 -15.44 -6.41 31.91
CA ALA A 96 -14.32 -5.50 31.84
C ALA A 96 -14.79 -4.18 31.23
N VAL A 97 -15.17 -3.24 32.10
CA VAL A 97 -15.35 -1.83 31.76
C VAL A 97 -14.15 -1.38 30.92
N ILE A 98 -14.43 -0.58 29.90
CA ILE A 98 -13.51 -0.01 28.92
C ILE A 98 -12.40 0.77 29.64
N GLU A 99 -11.38 0.10 30.15
CA GLU A 99 -10.10 0.70 30.50
C GLU A 99 -9.12 0.35 29.38
N GLU A 100 -8.96 1.28 28.43
CA GLU A 100 -7.98 1.22 27.34
C GLU A 100 -6.51 1.36 27.81
N SER A 101 -6.24 1.17 29.10
CA SER A 101 -4.94 1.48 29.70
C SER A 101 -4.35 0.34 30.51
N THR A 102 -4.33 -0.88 29.99
CA THR A 102 -3.37 -1.88 30.50
C THR A 102 -2.75 -2.70 29.36
N ASN A 103 -1.45 -2.46 29.15
CA ASN A 103 -0.52 -3.33 28.39
C ASN A 103 -0.24 -4.66 29.12
N GLN A 104 -1.23 -5.19 29.87
CA GLN A 104 -1.10 -6.48 30.51
C GLN A 104 -1.34 -7.57 29.46
N LYS A 105 -0.32 -8.42 29.27
CA LYS A 105 -0.50 -9.69 28.55
C LYS A 105 -1.70 -10.40 29.19
N PRO A 106 -2.74 -10.80 28.43
CA PRO A 106 -3.88 -11.47 29.02
C PRO A 106 -3.38 -12.69 29.80
N SER A 107 -3.75 -12.76 31.08
CA SER A 107 -3.59 -13.93 31.95
C SER A 107 -4.28 -15.20 31.40
N GLU A 108 -4.95 -15.08 30.25
CA GLU A 108 -5.60 -16.13 29.44
C GLU A 108 -4.63 -17.15 28.81
N ARG A 109 -3.32 -16.85 28.76
CA ARG A 109 -2.30 -17.80 28.26
C ARG A 109 -2.24 -19.11 29.05
N VAL A 110 -2.77 -19.14 30.27
CA VAL A 110 -2.65 -20.29 31.17
C VAL A 110 -3.70 -21.37 30.86
N GLU A 111 -4.80 -21.03 30.19
CA GLU A 111 -5.92 -21.98 30.02
C GLU A 111 -6.03 -22.60 28.62
N ILE A 112 -5.37 -22.07 27.59
CA ILE A 112 -5.34 -22.65 26.24
C ILE A 112 -3.91 -23.01 25.84
N ASP A 113 -3.67 -24.29 25.56
CA ASP A 113 -2.37 -24.85 25.18
C ASP A 113 -2.30 -25.09 23.66
N PHE A 114 -1.41 -24.35 23.00
CA PHE A 114 -1.08 -24.47 21.57
C PHE A 114 0.24 -25.20 21.30
N ALA A 115 0.77 -25.98 22.26
CA ALA A 115 2.09 -26.60 22.17
C ALA A 115 2.30 -27.43 20.89
N GLU A 116 1.33 -28.25 20.47
CA GLU A 116 1.45 -29.05 19.25
C GLU A 116 1.67 -28.17 18.00
N VAL A 117 0.86 -27.11 17.87
CA VAL A 117 0.94 -26.13 16.78
C VAL A 117 2.26 -25.36 16.82
N SER A 118 2.69 -24.95 18.00
CA SER A 118 3.96 -24.24 18.21
C SER A 118 5.16 -25.11 17.83
N ASN A 119 5.20 -26.35 18.32
CA ASN A 119 6.25 -27.32 18.02
C ASN A 119 6.34 -27.59 16.51
N TYR A 120 5.19 -27.74 15.84
CA TYR A 120 5.16 -27.91 14.38
C TYR A 120 5.77 -26.70 13.64
N ILE A 121 5.36 -25.47 14.00
CA ILE A 121 5.90 -24.25 13.36
C ILE A 121 7.41 -24.12 13.59
N GLU A 122 7.88 -24.43 14.79
CA GLU A 122 9.30 -24.38 15.13
C GLU A 122 10.11 -25.43 14.36
N GLN A 123 9.61 -26.66 14.28
CA GLN A 123 10.22 -27.72 13.46
C GLN A 123 10.30 -27.31 11.99
N GLU A 124 9.24 -26.76 11.41
CA GLU A 124 9.22 -26.26 10.03
C GLU A 124 10.23 -25.13 9.80
N LYS A 125 10.36 -24.23 10.76
CA LYS A 125 11.34 -23.14 10.72
C LYS A 125 12.76 -23.70 10.78
N ASN A 126 13.04 -24.62 11.71
CA ASN A 126 14.35 -25.22 11.89
C ASN A 126 14.76 -26.08 10.68
N LYS A 127 13.83 -26.86 10.11
CA LYS A 127 14.03 -27.58 8.83
C LYS A 127 14.46 -26.62 7.72
N LYS A 128 13.76 -25.48 7.56
CA LYS A 128 14.10 -24.48 6.53
C LYS A 128 15.45 -23.80 6.78
N LEU A 129 15.79 -23.51 8.03
CA LEU A 129 17.07 -22.91 8.39
C LEU A 129 18.22 -23.88 8.08
N ASN A 130 18.09 -25.14 8.50
CA ASN A 130 19.13 -26.17 8.42
C ASN A 130 19.21 -26.87 7.05
N MET A 131 18.25 -26.65 6.14
CA MET A 131 18.26 -27.25 4.81
C MET A 131 19.53 -26.85 4.01
N PRO A 132 20.25 -27.82 3.39
CA PRO A 132 21.40 -27.56 2.53
C PRO A 132 21.08 -26.60 1.37
N LYS A 133 22.09 -25.87 0.88
CA LYS A 133 21.91 -24.92 -0.26
C LYS A 133 21.39 -25.60 -1.53
N THR A 134 21.82 -26.84 -1.78
CA THR A 134 21.42 -27.66 -2.93
C THR A 134 19.93 -28.02 -2.88
N GLU A 135 19.46 -28.51 -1.75
CA GLU A 135 18.04 -28.82 -1.51
C GLU A 135 17.16 -27.56 -1.53
N LYS A 136 17.62 -26.47 -0.91
CA LYS A 136 16.93 -25.16 -0.98
C LYS A 136 16.71 -24.70 -2.42
N LYS A 137 17.71 -24.91 -3.29
CA LYS A 137 17.61 -24.58 -4.72
C LYS A 137 16.60 -25.47 -5.43
N LYS A 138 16.68 -26.80 -5.24
CA LYS A 138 15.73 -27.77 -5.82
C LYS A 138 14.28 -27.47 -5.41
N ALA A 139 14.02 -27.26 -4.12
CA ALA A 139 12.68 -26.93 -3.62
C ALA A 139 12.17 -25.56 -4.10
N ALA A 140 13.06 -24.60 -4.41
CA ALA A 140 12.68 -23.34 -5.04
C ALA A 140 12.30 -23.52 -6.52
N GLU A 141 13.04 -24.36 -7.25
CA GLU A 141 12.78 -24.69 -8.66
C GLU A 141 11.46 -25.46 -8.82
N GLU A 142 11.19 -26.45 -7.98
CA GLU A 142 9.92 -27.19 -7.97
C GLU A 142 8.71 -26.27 -7.69
N ARG A 143 8.82 -25.39 -6.70
CA ARG A 143 7.76 -24.40 -6.42
C ARG A 143 7.58 -23.42 -7.57
N LYS A 144 8.66 -23.03 -8.25
CA LYS A 144 8.58 -22.18 -9.43
C LYS A 144 7.88 -22.90 -10.58
N ALA A 145 8.24 -24.15 -10.87
CA ALA A 145 7.61 -24.96 -11.91
C ALA A 145 6.09 -25.12 -11.66
N LYS A 146 5.70 -25.51 -10.44
CA LYS A 146 4.27 -25.58 -10.04
C LYS A 146 3.56 -24.25 -10.23
N ARG A 147 4.19 -23.14 -9.84
CA ARG A 147 3.62 -21.81 -10.01
C ARG A 147 3.49 -21.39 -11.47
N GLU A 148 4.43 -21.73 -12.34
CA GLU A 148 4.34 -21.40 -13.77
C GLU A 148 3.22 -22.20 -14.46
N VAL A 149 3.02 -23.48 -14.11
CA VAL A 149 1.87 -24.27 -14.60
C VAL A 149 0.55 -23.62 -14.18
N LEU A 150 0.41 -23.27 -12.90
CA LEU A 150 -0.79 -22.59 -12.40
C LEU A 150 -0.96 -21.20 -13.02
N LYS A 151 0.14 -20.47 -13.25
CA LYS A 151 0.13 -19.16 -13.89
C LYS A 151 -0.31 -19.27 -15.35
N GLU A 152 0.13 -20.29 -16.07
CA GLU A 152 -0.32 -20.50 -17.46
C GLU A 152 -1.84 -20.74 -17.50
N LYS A 153 -2.37 -21.50 -16.54
CA LYS A 153 -3.82 -21.76 -16.43
C LYS A 153 -4.62 -20.52 -15.98
N PHE A 154 -4.24 -19.87 -14.87
CA PHE A 154 -5.07 -18.85 -14.21
C PHE A 154 -4.53 -17.42 -14.34
N GLY A 155 -3.27 -17.26 -14.75
CA GLY A 155 -2.56 -15.98 -14.76
C GLY A 155 -2.78 -15.14 -16.02
N TYR A 156 -3.60 -15.60 -16.96
CA TYR A 156 -3.86 -14.91 -18.21
C TYR A 156 -5.35 -14.92 -18.59
N ALA A 157 -5.77 -13.88 -19.31
CA ALA A 157 -7.09 -13.74 -19.93
C ALA A 157 -6.92 -13.37 -21.40
N ILE A 158 -7.88 -13.73 -22.25
CA ILE A 158 -8.02 -13.20 -23.61
C ILE A 158 -9.05 -12.08 -23.57
N VAL A 159 -8.63 -10.87 -23.94
CA VAL A 159 -9.46 -9.66 -23.94
C VAL A 159 -9.41 -9.05 -25.33
N ASP A 160 -10.55 -9.00 -26.01
CA ASP A 160 -10.65 -8.49 -27.40
C ASP A 160 -9.62 -9.15 -28.33
N GLY A 161 -9.48 -10.47 -28.22
CA GLY A 161 -8.53 -11.27 -28.98
C GLY A 161 -7.06 -11.18 -28.52
N LYS A 162 -6.75 -10.44 -27.45
CA LYS A 162 -5.38 -10.25 -26.95
C LYS A 162 -5.16 -10.95 -25.63
N ARG A 163 -4.06 -11.71 -25.52
CA ARG A 163 -3.62 -12.32 -24.26
C ARG A 163 -3.07 -11.26 -23.30
N ILE A 164 -3.66 -11.16 -22.11
CA ILE A 164 -3.32 -10.19 -21.06
C ILE A 164 -3.01 -10.93 -19.76
N GLU A 165 -1.96 -10.50 -19.06
CA GLU A 165 -1.61 -11.01 -17.73
C GLU A 165 -2.58 -10.49 -16.65
N ILE A 166 -2.97 -11.37 -15.72
CA ILE A 166 -3.79 -11.07 -14.55
C ILE A 166 -2.87 -10.75 -13.36
N ALA A 167 -3.21 -9.73 -12.57
CA ALA A 167 -2.36 -9.25 -11.48
C ALA A 167 -2.24 -10.27 -10.33
N ASN A 168 -3.36 -10.57 -9.67
CA ASN A 168 -3.44 -11.44 -8.50
C ASN A 168 -4.43 -12.58 -8.80
N TRP A 169 -4.02 -13.52 -9.65
CA TRP A 169 -4.85 -14.65 -10.08
C TRP A 169 -5.06 -15.71 -9.00
N THR A 170 -4.55 -15.50 -7.79
CA THR A 170 -4.76 -16.38 -6.64
C THR A 170 -5.68 -15.69 -5.63
N ALA A 171 -6.69 -16.40 -5.14
CA ALA A 171 -7.58 -15.92 -4.09
C ALA A 171 -6.81 -15.53 -2.83
N GLU A 172 -7.31 -14.51 -2.11
CA GLU A 172 -6.72 -14.11 -0.83
C GLU A 172 -6.87 -15.26 0.18
N PRO A 173 -5.79 -15.76 0.80
CA PRO A 173 -5.90 -16.83 1.79
C PRO A 173 -6.59 -16.33 3.06
N SER A 174 -7.22 -17.26 3.78
CA SER A 174 -7.74 -16.98 5.12
C SER A 174 -6.62 -16.54 6.06
N CYS A 175 -6.88 -15.51 6.87
CA CYS A 175 -5.87 -14.97 7.78
C CYS A 175 -6.51 -14.21 8.96
N LEU A 176 -5.67 -13.79 9.90
CA LEU A 176 -6.08 -12.81 10.92
C LEU A 176 -6.00 -11.41 10.34
N PHE A 177 -7.06 -10.62 10.51
CA PHE A 177 -7.13 -9.27 9.99
C PHE A 177 -6.09 -8.39 10.69
N MET A 178 -5.08 -7.94 9.95
CA MET A 178 -3.97 -7.19 10.53
C MET A 178 -4.31 -5.73 10.81
N GLY A 179 -5.26 -5.13 10.08
CA GLY A 179 -5.58 -3.70 10.13
C GLY A 179 -4.36 -2.78 9.91
N ARG A 180 -4.58 -1.47 9.96
CA ARG A 180 -3.51 -0.45 10.02
C ARG A 180 -3.81 0.49 11.19
N GLY A 181 -2.77 0.94 11.89
CA GLY A 181 -2.94 1.71 13.12
C GLY A 181 -3.80 0.97 14.15
N ASN A 182 -4.61 1.73 14.89
CA ASN A 182 -5.49 1.21 15.95
C ASN A 182 -6.82 0.67 15.41
N HIS A 183 -6.83 0.04 14.24
CA HIS A 183 -8.06 -0.48 13.64
C HIS A 183 -8.78 -1.44 14.61
N PRO A 184 -10.10 -1.28 14.86
CA PRO A 184 -10.80 -2.01 15.93
C PRO A 184 -10.98 -3.50 15.62
N LYS A 185 -11.13 -3.88 14.34
CA LYS A 185 -11.25 -5.29 13.90
C LYS A 185 -9.93 -6.09 13.85
N ARG A 186 -8.80 -5.54 14.32
CA ARG A 186 -7.50 -6.27 14.28
C ARG A 186 -7.59 -7.58 15.05
N GLY A 187 -7.05 -8.65 14.50
CA GLY A 187 -7.10 -9.99 15.11
C GLY A 187 -8.36 -10.80 14.80
N LYS A 188 -9.42 -10.19 14.25
CA LYS A 188 -10.59 -10.95 13.78
C LYS A 188 -10.22 -11.90 12.66
N TRP A 189 -10.94 -13.02 12.57
CA TRP A 189 -10.81 -13.97 11.49
C TRP A 189 -11.32 -13.38 10.18
N LYS A 190 -10.45 -13.38 9.16
CA LYS A 190 -10.79 -12.98 7.80
C LYS A 190 -10.73 -14.23 6.93
N GLU A 191 -11.87 -14.87 6.76
CA GLU A 191 -12.00 -16.05 5.91
C GLU A 191 -11.82 -15.67 4.43
N GLY A 192 -10.92 -16.36 3.74
CA GLY A 192 -10.73 -16.23 2.30
C GLY A 192 -11.93 -16.81 1.54
N PRO A 193 -12.13 -16.41 0.27
CA PRO A 193 -13.24 -16.93 -0.51
C PRO A 193 -13.01 -18.38 -0.91
N ARG A 194 -14.09 -19.15 -0.97
CA ARG A 194 -14.19 -20.43 -1.68
C ARG A 194 -14.66 -20.17 -3.11
N GLU A 195 -14.67 -21.19 -3.97
CA GLU A 195 -15.19 -21.05 -5.33
C GLU A 195 -16.65 -20.53 -5.32
N GLU A 196 -17.45 -21.02 -4.37
CA GLU A 196 -18.87 -20.68 -4.19
C GLU A 196 -19.10 -19.25 -3.68
N ASP A 197 -18.05 -18.53 -3.29
CA ASP A 197 -18.12 -17.12 -2.90
C ASP A 197 -17.81 -16.19 -4.10
N ILE A 198 -17.26 -16.72 -5.19
CA ILE A 198 -16.64 -15.94 -6.27
C ILE A 198 -17.56 -15.81 -7.49
N ILE A 199 -17.76 -14.57 -7.92
CA ILE A 199 -18.46 -14.21 -9.16
C ILE A 199 -17.43 -13.89 -10.24
N LEU A 200 -17.52 -14.55 -11.39
CA LEU A 200 -16.64 -14.29 -12.54
C LEU A 200 -17.26 -13.25 -13.48
N ASN A 201 -16.41 -12.44 -14.11
CA ASN A 201 -16.80 -11.58 -15.23
C ASN A 201 -16.32 -12.21 -16.54
N LEU A 202 -17.24 -12.79 -17.30
CA LEU A 202 -16.94 -13.50 -18.54
C LEU A 202 -17.92 -13.09 -19.63
N SER A 203 -17.46 -13.06 -20.88
CA SER A 203 -18.37 -12.85 -22.00
C SER A 203 -19.32 -14.04 -22.17
N PRO A 204 -20.55 -13.81 -22.66
CA PRO A 204 -21.52 -14.88 -22.89
C PRO A 204 -20.98 -16.02 -23.76
N ASP A 205 -20.15 -15.67 -24.75
CA ASP A 205 -19.58 -16.61 -25.73
C ASP A 205 -18.29 -17.29 -25.23
N SER A 206 -17.83 -16.97 -24.01
CA SER A 206 -16.64 -17.59 -23.42
C SER A 206 -16.94 -19.02 -22.98
N PRO A 207 -16.01 -19.98 -23.18
CA PRO A 207 -16.08 -21.25 -22.50
C PRO A 207 -16.22 -21.03 -20.99
N ARG A 208 -17.14 -21.77 -20.35
CA ARG A 208 -17.30 -21.73 -18.89
C ARG A 208 -16.06 -22.34 -18.26
N SER A 209 -15.46 -21.63 -17.31
CA SER A 209 -14.34 -22.15 -16.54
C SER A 209 -14.81 -23.23 -15.56
N ASP A 210 -14.04 -24.31 -15.46
CA ASP A 210 -14.20 -25.31 -14.39
C ASP A 210 -14.24 -24.64 -13.02
N GLY A 211 -15.06 -25.16 -12.10
CA GLY A 211 -15.17 -24.69 -10.71
C GLY A 211 -16.60 -24.42 -10.27
N ASN A 212 -16.83 -24.48 -8.96
CA ASN A 212 -18.15 -24.26 -8.35
C ASN A 212 -18.39 -22.77 -8.07
N TRP A 213 -18.32 -21.95 -9.12
CA TRP A 213 -18.40 -20.49 -9.01
C TRP A 213 -19.79 -20.04 -8.54
N LYS A 214 -19.84 -18.99 -7.71
CA LYS A 214 -21.10 -18.40 -7.23
C LYS A 214 -22.02 -17.97 -8.38
N ASP A 215 -21.44 -17.27 -9.35
CA ASP A 215 -22.16 -16.73 -10.49
C ASP A 215 -21.18 -16.33 -11.62
N ILE A 216 -21.71 -16.17 -12.84
CA ILE A 216 -20.99 -15.65 -13.99
C ILE A 216 -21.80 -14.48 -14.57
N VAL A 217 -21.20 -13.29 -14.56
CA VAL A 217 -21.82 -12.07 -15.08
C VAL A 217 -21.02 -11.53 -16.28
N TRP A 218 -21.65 -10.70 -17.11
CA TRP A 218 -20.97 -9.94 -18.15
C TRP A 218 -21.10 -8.44 -17.89
N GLU A 219 -20.05 -7.85 -17.34
CA GLU A 219 -19.95 -6.40 -17.07
C GLU A 219 -18.88 -5.79 -17.98
N ASP A 220 -19.26 -5.50 -19.23
CA ASP A 220 -18.38 -5.03 -20.32
C ASP A 220 -17.66 -3.70 -20.02
N ASP A 221 -18.22 -2.86 -19.15
CA ASP A 221 -17.66 -1.57 -18.75
C ASP A 221 -16.69 -1.66 -17.55
N LYS A 222 -16.51 -2.86 -16.99
CA LYS A 222 -15.63 -3.15 -15.85
C LYS A 222 -14.37 -3.90 -16.30
N MET A 223 -13.30 -3.75 -15.52
CA MET A 223 -11.96 -4.31 -15.84
C MET A 223 -11.51 -5.37 -14.83
N TYR A 224 -12.42 -5.87 -14.00
CA TYR A 224 -12.14 -6.98 -13.10
C TYR A 224 -12.49 -8.29 -13.80
N ILE A 225 -11.85 -9.39 -13.38
CA ILE A 225 -12.11 -10.74 -13.90
C ILE A 225 -12.92 -11.59 -12.91
N ALA A 226 -12.77 -11.31 -11.61
CA ALA A 226 -13.49 -12.00 -10.55
C ALA A 226 -13.75 -11.02 -9.41
N LYS A 227 -14.85 -11.21 -8.69
CA LYS A 227 -15.19 -10.46 -7.49
C LYS A 227 -15.81 -11.36 -6.43
N TRP A 228 -15.65 -11.00 -5.17
CA TRP A 228 -16.32 -11.67 -4.05
C TRP A 228 -16.53 -10.68 -2.90
N GLU A 229 -17.45 -10.98 -2.00
CA GLU A 229 -17.65 -10.19 -0.80
C GLU A 229 -16.70 -10.65 0.32
N ASP A 230 -15.98 -9.72 0.93
CA ASP A 230 -15.14 -9.98 2.09
C ASP A 230 -16.00 -10.21 3.33
N LYS A 231 -16.06 -11.45 3.83
CA LYS A 231 -16.92 -11.87 4.95
C LYS A 231 -16.75 -11.05 6.24
N LEU A 232 -15.61 -10.40 6.45
CA LEU A 232 -15.34 -9.59 7.65
C LEU A 232 -15.78 -8.13 7.50
N THR A 233 -15.62 -7.57 6.30
CA THR A 233 -15.82 -6.13 6.04
C THR A 233 -17.05 -5.83 5.20
N GLY A 234 -17.68 -6.82 4.56
CA GLY A 234 -18.76 -6.65 3.59
C GLY A 234 -18.30 -5.98 2.28
N LYS A 235 -17.00 -5.69 2.13
CA LYS A 235 -16.48 -4.96 0.97
C LYS A 235 -16.19 -5.92 -0.16
N ILE A 236 -16.62 -5.55 -1.37
CA ILE A 236 -16.32 -6.34 -2.56
C ILE A 236 -14.82 -6.27 -2.88
N LYS A 237 -14.19 -7.44 -2.98
CA LYS A 237 -12.84 -7.66 -3.49
C LYS A 237 -12.89 -7.97 -4.97
N TYR A 238 -11.80 -7.66 -5.66
CA TYR A 238 -11.72 -7.81 -7.11
C TYR A 238 -10.34 -8.34 -7.51
N VAL A 239 -10.32 -9.25 -8.48
CA VAL A 239 -9.12 -9.56 -9.25
C VAL A 239 -9.10 -8.71 -10.52
N TRP A 240 -7.99 -8.04 -10.77
CA TRP A 240 -7.81 -7.12 -11.91
C TRP A 240 -6.78 -7.66 -12.89
N PHE A 241 -6.87 -7.19 -14.14
CA PHE A 241 -5.73 -7.26 -15.07
C PHE A 241 -4.47 -6.63 -14.48
N SER A 242 -3.31 -7.14 -14.87
CA SER A 242 -1.99 -6.60 -14.53
C SER A 242 -1.87 -5.13 -14.95
N ASP A 243 -1.06 -4.36 -14.22
CA ASP A 243 -0.72 -2.97 -14.55
C ASP A 243 -0.04 -2.84 -15.94
N SER A 244 0.46 -3.95 -16.50
CA SER A 244 1.02 -4.03 -17.86
C SER A 244 -0.04 -4.15 -18.97
N ALA A 245 -1.31 -4.39 -18.64
CA ALA A 245 -2.38 -4.51 -19.61
C ALA A 245 -2.60 -3.18 -20.36
N PHE A 246 -2.81 -3.22 -21.67
CA PHE A 246 -2.93 -2.02 -22.51
C PHE A 246 -4.05 -1.07 -22.03
N LEU A 247 -5.14 -1.64 -21.49
CA LEU A 247 -6.27 -0.91 -20.92
C LEU A 247 -5.92 -0.13 -19.64
N LYS A 248 -5.16 -0.78 -18.75
CA LYS A 248 -4.67 -0.16 -17.51
C LYS A 248 -3.64 0.92 -17.84
N GLN A 249 -2.75 0.65 -18.79
CA GLN A 249 -1.78 1.62 -19.30
C GLN A 249 -2.44 2.85 -19.92
N LYS A 250 -3.50 2.66 -20.72
CA LYS A 250 -4.26 3.77 -21.31
C LYS A 250 -4.91 4.65 -20.23
N ARG A 251 -5.56 4.05 -19.22
CA ARG A 251 -6.11 4.81 -18.08
C ARG A 251 -5.03 5.57 -17.31
N GLU A 252 -3.86 4.96 -17.15
CA GLU A 252 -2.74 5.58 -16.46
C GLU A 252 -2.14 6.74 -17.27
N TYR A 253 -2.06 6.62 -18.60
CA TYR A 253 -1.72 7.70 -19.52
C TYR A 253 -2.71 8.87 -19.41
N GLU A 254 -4.01 8.59 -19.48
CA GLU A 254 -5.08 9.59 -19.36
C GLU A 254 -5.02 10.34 -18.03
N LYS A 255 -4.74 9.63 -16.92
CA LYS A 255 -4.51 10.24 -15.60
C LYS A 255 -3.39 11.27 -15.63
N PHE A 256 -2.24 10.95 -16.24
CA PHE A 256 -1.12 11.90 -16.32
C PHE A 256 -1.40 13.04 -17.29
N LYS A 257 -2.13 12.78 -18.39
CA LYS A 257 -2.62 13.84 -19.27
C LYS A 257 -3.57 14.81 -18.57
N GLN A 258 -4.38 14.32 -17.64
CA GLN A 258 -5.21 15.20 -16.81
C GLN A 258 -4.38 16.08 -15.88
N ALA A 259 -3.30 15.56 -15.28
CA ALA A 259 -2.38 16.36 -14.49
C ALA A 259 -1.64 17.41 -15.32
N GLU A 260 -1.31 17.09 -16.58
CA GLU A 260 -0.72 18.03 -17.56
C GLU A 260 -1.69 19.16 -17.91
N LYS A 261 -2.98 18.83 -18.18
CA LYS A 261 -4.03 19.82 -18.39
C LYS A 261 -4.25 20.73 -17.17
N LEU A 262 -4.19 20.16 -15.95
CA LEU A 262 -4.28 20.94 -14.73
C LEU A 262 -3.13 21.95 -14.62
N ASP A 263 -1.90 21.59 -15.02
CA ASP A 263 -0.77 22.53 -15.00
C ASP A 263 -1.04 23.77 -15.88
N SER A 264 -1.66 23.58 -17.05
CA SER A 264 -2.04 24.68 -17.94
C SER A 264 -3.23 25.50 -17.44
N ALA A 265 -4.11 24.92 -16.61
CA ALA A 265 -5.32 25.56 -16.09
C ALA A 265 -5.17 26.07 -14.64
N ILE A 266 -4.01 25.87 -14.00
CA ILE A 266 -3.87 26.04 -12.55
C ILE A 266 -4.20 27.46 -12.09
N SER A 267 -3.80 28.49 -12.84
CA SER A 267 -4.08 29.88 -12.47
C SER A 267 -5.58 30.18 -12.44
N LYS A 268 -6.36 29.64 -13.38
CA LYS A 268 -7.82 29.79 -13.40
C LYS A 268 -8.49 29.06 -12.23
N ILE A 269 -7.90 27.94 -11.81
CA ILE A 269 -8.38 27.16 -10.66
C ILE A 269 -8.07 27.90 -9.36
N GLU A 270 -6.87 28.46 -9.24
CA GLU A 270 -6.45 29.29 -8.10
C GLU A 270 -7.35 30.50 -7.94
N GLU A 271 -7.54 31.27 -9.01
CA GLU A 271 -8.45 32.42 -9.06
C GLU A 271 -9.88 32.02 -8.63
N HIS A 272 -10.41 30.93 -9.19
CA HIS A 272 -11.74 30.45 -8.84
C HIS A 272 -11.88 30.04 -7.37
N ILE A 273 -10.87 29.38 -6.80
CA ILE A 273 -10.85 29.07 -5.37
C ILE A 273 -10.88 30.37 -4.57
N MET A 274 -10.01 31.31 -4.92
CA MET A 274 -9.85 32.59 -4.22
C MET A 274 -11.13 33.43 -4.22
N GLU A 275 -11.79 33.59 -5.38
CA GLU A 275 -13.07 34.29 -5.52
C GLU A 275 -14.17 33.72 -4.63
N ASN A 276 -14.13 32.42 -4.34
CA ASN A 276 -15.19 31.70 -3.64
C ASN A 276 -14.88 31.46 -2.16
N LEU A 277 -13.74 31.93 -1.64
CA LEU A 277 -13.43 31.89 -0.21
C LEU A 277 -14.35 32.79 0.62
N ASP A 278 -14.99 33.78 -0.01
CA ASP A 278 -15.90 34.73 0.61
C ASP A 278 -17.33 34.66 0.03
N ALA A 279 -17.69 33.53 -0.58
CA ALA A 279 -19.00 33.33 -1.16
C ALA A 279 -20.12 33.41 -0.11
N GLU A 280 -21.24 34.04 -0.46
CA GLU A 280 -22.43 34.13 0.42
C GLU A 280 -23.02 32.75 0.73
N ASN A 281 -23.00 31.85 -0.25
CA ASN A 281 -23.44 30.48 -0.07
C ASN A 281 -22.41 29.69 0.77
N ASP A 282 -22.81 29.26 1.97
CA ASP A 282 -21.91 28.60 2.92
C ASP A 282 -21.33 27.28 2.40
N GLU A 283 -22.12 26.47 1.68
CA GLU A 283 -21.63 25.23 1.05
C GLU A 283 -20.50 25.53 0.06
N ARG A 284 -20.68 26.56 -0.79
CA ARG A 284 -19.70 26.98 -1.78
C ARG A 284 -18.43 27.52 -1.12
N LYS A 285 -18.58 28.33 -0.07
CA LYS A 285 -17.49 28.86 0.76
C LYS A 285 -16.68 27.76 1.45
N ARG A 286 -17.35 26.77 2.05
CA ARG A 286 -16.71 25.56 2.62
C ARG A 286 -15.97 24.77 1.54
N THR A 287 -16.61 24.54 0.40
CA THR A 287 -16.02 23.80 -0.73
C THR A 287 -14.76 24.49 -1.26
N ALA A 288 -14.78 25.82 -1.41
CA ALA A 288 -13.61 26.61 -1.81
C ALA A 288 -12.48 26.50 -0.76
N THR A 289 -12.82 26.59 0.53
CA THR A 289 -11.86 26.43 1.64
C THR A 289 -11.18 25.04 1.61
N VAL A 290 -11.96 23.97 1.40
CA VAL A 290 -11.44 22.60 1.19
C VAL A 290 -10.52 22.53 -0.02
N CYS A 291 -10.91 23.12 -1.15
CA CYS A 291 -10.09 23.13 -2.36
C CYS A 291 -8.76 23.87 -2.15
N TRP A 292 -8.78 24.98 -1.41
CA TRP A 292 -7.57 25.70 -1.01
C TRP A 292 -6.63 24.80 -0.19
N LEU A 293 -7.15 24.10 0.83
CA LEU A 293 -6.37 23.16 1.64
C LEU A 293 -5.76 22.03 0.80
N ILE A 294 -6.53 21.45 -0.13
CA ILE A 294 -6.04 20.40 -1.03
C ILE A 294 -4.89 20.91 -1.89
N LEU A 295 -5.06 22.09 -2.50
CA LEU A 295 -4.07 22.69 -3.37
C LEU A 295 -2.80 23.09 -2.62
N ALA A 296 -2.95 23.81 -1.51
CA ALA A 296 -1.85 24.40 -0.76
C ALA A 296 -1.01 23.33 -0.03
N LEU A 297 -1.67 22.32 0.56
CA LEU A 297 -1.02 21.33 1.41
C LEU A 297 -0.78 19.97 0.74
N ASN A 298 -1.32 19.78 -0.46
CA ASN A 298 -1.34 18.51 -1.19
C ASN A 298 -2.10 17.39 -0.44
N LEU A 299 -3.18 17.76 0.25
CA LEU A 299 -3.98 16.83 1.05
C LEU A 299 -4.74 15.81 0.20
N ARG A 300 -5.11 14.67 0.81
CA ARG A 300 -6.11 13.78 0.21
C ARG A 300 -7.49 14.32 0.56
N VAL A 301 -8.48 14.11 -0.31
CA VAL A 301 -9.88 14.50 -0.06
C VAL A 301 -10.39 13.89 1.24
N GLY A 302 -10.42 12.55 1.30
CA GLY A 302 -10.76 11.77 2.50
C GLY A 302 -12.24 11.88 2.88
N ASP A 303 -13.07 11.01 2.29
CA ASP A 303 -14.49 10.89 2.65
C ASP A 303 -14.69 10.27 4.05
N GLU A 304 -15.91 10.44 4.57
CA GLU A 304 -16.36 9.82 5.82
C GLU A 304 -16.20 8.30 5.79
N LYS A 305 -15.99 7.73 6.97
CA LYS A 305 -15.69 6.31 7.13
C LYS A 305 -16.82 5.59 7.85
N ASP A 306 -16.97 4.31 7.51
CA ASP A 306 -17.91 3.42 8.19
C ASP A 306 -17.53 3.25 9.68
N PRO A 307 -18.50 3.19 10.60
CA PRO A 307 -18.27 2.81 11.99
C PRO A 307 -17.55 1.46 12.07
N GLY A 308 -16.30 1.44 12.52
CA GLY A 308 -15.47 0.23 12.59
C GLY A 308 -14.23 0.23 11.68
N GLU A 309 -13.94 1.32 10.98
CA GLU A 309 -12.62 1.57 10.39
C GLU A 309 -11.65 2.24 11.39
N ALA A 310 -10.36 2.29 11.03
CA ALA A 310 -9.41 3.12 11.76
C ALA A 310 -9.73 4.61 11.59
N ASP A 311 -9.72 5.37 12.69
CA ASP A 311 -9.91 6.82 12.67
C ASP A 311 -8.75 7.50 11.95
N THR A 312 -9.02 7.94 10.72
CA THR A 312 -8.06 8.69 9.90
C THR A 312 -8.81 9.66 9.02
N VAL A 313 -8.26 10.85 8.83
CA VAL A 313 -8.96 11.95 8.15
C VAL A 313 -8.25 12.40 6.87
N GLY A 314 -8.98 13.10 6.02
CA GLY A 314 -8.48 13.89 4.90
C GLY A 314 -9.05 15.31 4.96
N ALA A 315 -8.91 16.07 3.87
CA ALA A 315 -9.32 17.46 3.79
C ALA A 315 -10.79 17.74 4.16
N ILE A 316 -11.75 16.91 3.74
CA ILE A 316 -13.18 17.13 4.06
C ILE A 316 -13.56 16.62 5.46
N THR A 317 -12.82 15.65 5.99
CA THR A 317 -13.06 15.01 7.30
C THR A 317 -12.17 15.57 8.42
N LEU A 318 -11.57 16.75 8.24
CA LEU A 318 -10.86 17.43 9.32
C LEU A 318 -11.84 17.76 10.46
N ARG A 319 -11.32 17.81 11.68
CA ARG A 319 -12.07 18.04 12.93
C ARG A 319 -11.34 19.09 13.78
N PRO A 320 -12.01 19.78 14.71
CA PRO A 320 -11.43 20.91 15.44
C PRO A 320 -10.09 20.59 16.10
N GLU A 321 -9.94 19.40 16.68
CA GLU A 321 -8.72 18.96 17.35
C GLU A 321 -7.51 18.77 16.41
N HIS A 322 -7.74 18.72 15.10
CA HIS A 322 -6.68 18.52 14.10
C HIS A 322 -5.98 19.80 13.68
N ILE A 323 -6.51 20.97 14.05
CA ILE A 323 -5.99 22.28 13.62
C ILE A 323 -5.79 23.19 14.82
N LYS A 324 -4.58 23.71 14.98
CA LYS A 324 -4.29 24.83 15.87
C LYS A 324 -4.04 26.09 15.05
N ILE A 325 -4.65 27.20 15.46
CA ILE A 325 -4.57 28.50 14.77
C ILE A 325 -3.68 29.42 15.60
N GLU A 326 -2.63 29.96 14.99
CA GLU A 326 -1.71 30.92 15.63
C GLU A 326 -1.49 32.11 14.69
N SER A 327 -2.23 33.21 14.93
CA SER A 327 -2.24 34.39 14.07
C SER A 327 -2.64 34.03 12.62
N GLN A 328 -1.69 34.04 11.67
CA GLN A 328 -1.92 33.64 10.28
C GLN A 328 -1.41 32.22 9.97
N ASN A 329 -1.00 31.46 10.98
CA ASN A 329 -0.50 30.09 10.80
C ASN A 329 -1.56 29.06 11.18
N LEU A 330 -1.77 28.09 10.29
CA LEU A 330 -2.54 26.89 10.54
C LEU A 330 -1.59 25.72 10.77
N HIS A 331 -1.62 25.17 11.98
CA HIS A 331 -0.84 24.01 12.39
C HIS A 331 -1.74 22.78 12.35
N PHE A 332 -1.37 21.80 11.55
CA PHE A 332 -2.11 20.56 11.40
C PHE A 332 -1.37 19.40 12.06
N ASP A 333 -2.09 18.56 12.79
CA ASP A 333 -1.58 17.30 13.32
C ASP A 333 -2.70 16.26 13.38
N PHE A 334 -2.63 15.25 12.52
CA PHE A 334 -3.65 14.20 12.47
C PHE A 334 -3.11 12.92 11.84
N LEU A 335 -3.86 11.82 11.99
CA LEU A 335 -3.58 10.57 11.29
C LEU A 335 -4.29 10.54 9.94
N GLY A 336 -3.52 10.52 8.86
CA GLY A 336 -4.07 10.38 7.50
C GLY A 336 -4.24 8.92 7.08
N LYS A 337 -4.50 8.71 5.78
CA LYS A 337 -4.56 7.37 5.18
C LYS A 337 -3.44 6.46 5.70
N ASP A 338 -3.80 5.23 6.06
CA ASP A 338 -2.92 4.20 6.62
C ASP A 338 -2.38 4.51 8.03
N SER A 339 -3.06 5.42 8.74
CA SER A 339 -2.68 5.93 10.07
C SER A 339 -1.28 6.56 10.08
N VAL A 340 -0.89 7.16 8.95
CA VAL A 340 0.38 7.88 8.83
C VAL A 340 0.17 9.31 9.36
N ARG A 341 0.89 9.66 10.43
CA ARG A 341 0.85 11.01 11.02
C ARG A 341 1.23 12.06 10.00
N TRP A 342 0.41 13.10 9.94
CA TRP A 342 0.52 14.23 9.02
C TRP A 342 0.65 15.49 9.84
N VAL A 343 1.84 16.10 9.80
CA VAL A 343 2.16 17.32 10.54
C VAL A 343 2.68 18.34 9.55
N LYS A 344 2.01 19.49 9.44
CA LYS A 344 2.48 20.64 8.65
C LYS A 344 1.95 21.94 9.24
N THR A 345 2.70 23.00 9.01
CA THR A 345 2.26 24.38 9.23
C THR A 345 2.17 25.08 7.89
N ILE A 346 1.16 25.93 7.72
CA ILE A 346 1.07 26.83 6.56
C ILE A 346 0.62 28.21 7.02
N ASN A 347 1.24 29.23 6.44
CA ASN A 347 0.73 30.60 6.50
C ASN A 347 -0.47 30.71 5.56
N ALA A 348 -1.64 31.03 6.11
CA ALA A 348 -2.90 31.08 5.38
C ALA A 348 -3.40 32.52 5.21
N LEU A 349 -4.22 32.73 4.19
CA LEU A 349 -4.80 34.02 3.87
C LEU A 349 -5.84 34.42 4.94
N PRO A 350 -6.06 35.72 5.19
CA PRO A 350 -7.00 36.17 6.23
C PRO A 350 -8.41 35.61 6.11
N ASN A 351 -8.93 35.47 4.89
CA ASN A 351 -10.24 34.87 4.64
C ASN A 351 -10.26 33.36 4.94
N VAL A 352 -9.17 32.64 4.65
CA VAL A 352 -9.03 31.23 5.04
C VAL A 352 -8.99 31.08 6.56
N ILE A 353 -8.20 31.92 7.26
CA ILE A 353 -8.15 31.92 8.73
C ILE A 353 -9.55 32.12 9.30
N ARG A 354 -10.25 33.19 8.88
CA ARG A 354 -11.62 33.49 9.31
C ARG A 354 -12.58 32.33 9.07
N ASN A 355 -12.51 31.70 7.90
CA ASN A 355 -13.36 30.55 7.58
C ASN A 355 -13.06 29.37 8.52
N ILE A 356 -11.78 29.04 8.72
CA ILE A 356 -11.39 27.92 9.60
C ILE A 356 -11.77 28.20 11.06
N GLU A 357 -11.55 29.42 11.58
CA GLU A 357 -12.00 29.83 12.92
C GLU A 357 -13.50 29.66 13.09
N HIS A 358 -14.28 30.13 12.11
CA HIS A 358 -15.73 29.97 12.12
C HIS A 358 -16.14 28.49 12.14
N TYR A 359 -15.55 27.65 11.29
CA TYR A 359 -15.89 26.23 11.24
C TYR A 359 -15.45 25.46 12.49
N VAL A 360 -14.30 25.80 13.09
CA VAL A 360 -13.86 25.24 14.37
C VAL A 360 -14.86 25.57 15.48
N ALA A 361 -15.41 26.79 15.50
CA ALA A 361 -16.36 27.22 16.52
C ALA A 361 -17.79 26.66 16.33
N THR A 362 -18.16 26.24 15.11
CA THR A 362 -19.54 25.88 14.76
C THR A 362 -19.75 24.42 14.39
N SER A 363 -18.71 23.68 14.04
CA SER A 363 -18.81 22.25 13.70
C SER A 363 -19.17 21.39 14.91
N LYS A 364 -19.94 20.32 14.69
CA LYS A 364 -20.22 19.29 15.69
C LYS A 364 -19.17 18.18 15.64
N GLU A 365 -18.88 17.69 14.43
CA GLU A 365 -17.93 16.58 14.23
C GLU A 365 -16.83 16.98 13.24
N TYR A 366 -17.20 17.39 12.02
CA TYR A 366 -16.26 17.75 10.96
C TYR A 366 -16.29 19.24 10.68
N LEU A 367 -15.14 19.85 10.37
CA LEU A 367 -15.08 21.28 9.98
C LEU A 367 -15.96 21.59 8.77
N PHE A 368 -16.03 20.65 7.82
CA PHE A 368 -16.68 20.85 6.53
C PHE A 368 -17.93 19.99 6.40
N GLU A 369 -18.82 20.03 7.41
CA GLU A 369 -20.07 19.25 7.41
C GLU A 369 -20.87 19.47 6.13
N GLY A 370 -21.41 18.38 5.58
CA GLY A 370 -22.18 18.40 4.34
C GLY A 370 -21.34 18.48 3.07
N ILE A 371 -20.00 18.58 3.14
CA ILE A 371 -19.13 18.56 1.97
C ILE A 371 -18.64 17.15 1.67
N ASP A 372 -18.90 16.66 0.46
CA ASP A 372 -18.41 15.38 -0.02
C ASP A 372 -17.46 15.53 -1.22
N SER A 373 -16.82 14.43 -1.62
CA SER A 373 -15.92 14.43 -2.79
C SER A 373 -16.60 14.77 -4.12
N LYS A 374 -17.93 14.60 -4.23
CA LYS A 374 -18.69 14.95 -5.44
C LYS A 374 -18.86 16.46 -5.55
N LYS A 375 -19.18 17.15 -4.45
CA LYS A 375 -19.27 18.61 -4.37
C LYS A 375 -17.93 19.27 -4.70
N VAL A 376 -16.84 18.77 -4.12
CA VAL A 376 -15.47 19.22 -4.44
C VAL A 376 -15.16 19.02 -5.93
N SER A 377 -15.49 17.86 -6.49
CA SER A 377 -15.23 17.59 -7.92
C SER A 377 -16.10 18.46 -8.84
N ARG A 378 -17.35 18.74 -8.47
CA ARG A 378 -18.25 19.63 -9.23
C ARG A 378 -17.71 21.05 -9.27
N PHE A 379 -17.34 21.60 -8.11
CA PHE A 379 -16.73 22.93 -7.99
C PHE A 379 -15.49 23.06 -8.87
N LEU A 380 -14.56 22.10 -8.78
CA LEU A 380 -13.35 22.09 -9.62
C LEU A 380 -13.65 21.95 -11.12
N SER A 381 -14.71 21.21 -11.46
CA SER A 381 -15.11 20.97 -12.85
C SER A 381 -15.68 22.20 -13.55
N GLU A 382 -16.13 23.22 -12.80
CA GLU A 382 -16.59 24.50 -13.35
C GLU A 382 -15.50 25.21 -14.17
N LYS A 383 -14.22 24.97 -13.84
CA LYS A 383 -13.06 25.55 -14.55
C LYS A 383 -12.22 24.55 -15.32
N MET A 384 -12.40 23.25 -15.07
CA MET A 384 -11.73 22.18 -15.81
C MET A 384 -12.57 20.91 -15.80
N ASP A 385 -13.25 20.62 -16.90
CA ASP A 385 -14.13 19.44 -17.01
C ASP A 385 -13.43 18.13 -16.59
N GLY A 386 -14.13 17.36 -15.75
CA GLY A 386 -13.68 16.10 -15.17
C GLY A 386 -12.59 16.22 -14.10
N LEU A 387 -12.16 17.42 -13.71
CA LEU A 387 -11.15 17.61 -12.67
C LEU A 387 -11.65 17.10 -11.31
N THR A 388 -10.80 16.31 -10.65
CA THR A 388 -11.04 15.86 -9.29
C THR A 388 -9.86 16.24 -8.40
N ALA A 389 -10.10 16.34 -7.10
CA ALA A 389 -9.04 16.66 -6.15
C ALA A 389 -7.88 15.64 -6.12
N LYS A 390 -8.10 14.40 -6.58
CA LYS A 390 -7.02 13.38 -6.71
C LYS A 390 -5.95 13.78 -7.73
N VAL A 391 -6.30 14.61 -8.73
CA VAL A 391 -5.38 15.05 -9.80
C VAL A 391 -4.28 15.95 -9.25
N PHE A 392 -4.60 16.85 -8.30
CA PHE A 392 -3.63 17.77 -7.68
C PHE A 392 -2.43 17.04 -7.09
N ARG A 393 -2.64 15.89 -6.45
CA ARG A 393 -1.54 15.08 -5.90
C ARG A 393 -0.59 14.57 -6.96
N THR A 394 -1.12 14.12 -8.10
CA THR A 394 -0.29 13.65 -9.22
C THR A 394 0.45 14.82 -9.87
N TRP A 395 -0.26 15.93 -10.09
CA TRP A 395 0.30 17.15 -10.65
C TRP A 395 1.43 17.71 -9.78
N ARG A 396 1.18 17.97 -8.49
CA ARG A 396 2.16 18.58 -7.58
C ARG A 396 3.40 17.70 -7.42
N THR A 397 3.22 16.39 -7.23
CA THR A 397 4.34 15.44 -7.13
C THR A 397 5.16 15.41 -8.42
N THR A 398 4.52 15.37 -9.60
CA THR A 398 5.21 15.41 -10.89
C THR A 398 5.96 16.75 -11.09
N LYS A 399 5.33 17.89 -10.76
CA LYS A 399 5.90 19.22 -10.91
C LYS A 399 7.17 19.41 -10.06
N VAL A 400 7.15 18.94 -8.81
CA VAL A 400 8.30 19.04 -7.91
C VAL A 400 9.46 18.16 -8.37
N VAL A 401 9.19 16.94 -8.84
CA VAL A 401 10.21 16.06 -9.43
C VAL A 401 10.82 16.69 -10.69
N LYS A 402 9.97 17.20 -11.59
CA LYS A 402 10.43 17.89 -12.82
C LYS A 402 11.31 19.10 -12.49
N LYS A 403 10.90 19.93 -11.53
CA LYS A 403 11.68 21.09 -11.05
C LYS A 403 13.05 20.66 -10.50
N TYR A 404 13.09 19.61 -9.68
CA TYR A 404 14.36 19.10 -9.15
C TYR A 404 15.28 18.62 -10.27
N LEU A 405 14.78 17.79 -11.19
CA LEU A 405 15.59 17.23 -12.28
C LEU A 405 16.13 18.32 -13.21
N ASN A 406 15.36 19.37 -13.48
CA ASN A 406 15.82 20.51 -14.28
C ASN A 406 16.93 21.31 -13.59
N ASN A 407 16.94 21.35 -12.25
CA ASN A 407 17.83 22.21 -11.47
C ASN A 407 18.97 21.46 -10.78
N CYS A 408 19.06 20.14 -10.92
CA CYS A 408 20.03 19.32 -10.19
C CYS A 408 21.48 19.44 -10.70
N GLY A 409 21.69 20.07 -11.86
CA GLY A 409 23.03 20.32 -12.43
C GLY A 409 23.73 19.09 -13.03
N VAL A 410 23.10 17.91 -12.99
CA VAL A 410 23.66 16.67 -13.55
C VAL A 410 23.81 16.77 -15.06
N LYS A 411 24.99 16.39 -15.54
CA LYS A 411 25.39 16.38 -16.95
C LYS A 411 25.49 14.96 -17.51
N LYS A 412 25.69 14.85 -18.82
CA LYS A 412 25.80 13.56 -19.50
C LYS A 412 27.08 12.82 -19.09
N GLU A 413 28.15 13.56 -18.83
CA GLU A 413 29.49 13.07 -18.50
C GLU A 413 29.61 12.59 -17.05
N ASP A 414 28.65 12.95 -16.20
CA ASP A 414 28.65 12.55 -14.80
C ASP A 414 28.55 11.03 -14.66
N ALA A 415 29.20 10.50 -13.62
CA ALA A 415 29.16 9.08 -13.35
C ALA A 415 27.73 8.58 -13.07
N GLU A 416 27.43 7.35 -13.47
CA GLU A 416 26.09 6.77 -13.36
C GLU A 416 25.54 6.78 -11.92
N TYR A 417 26.39 6.65 -10.90
CA TYR A 417 25.94 6.73 -9.49
C TYR A 417 25.45 8.13 -9.09
N VAL A 418 26.02 9.20 -9.68
CA VAL A 418 25.57 10.59 -9.49
C VAL A 418 24.17 10.76 -10.11
N LYS A 419 23.98 10.26 -11.34
CA LYS A 419 22.67 10.25 -12.01
C LYS A 419 21.63 9.49 -11.19
N ILE A 420 21.95 8.29 -10.69
CA ILE A 420 21.06 7.50 -9.82
C ILE A 420 20.70 8.27 -8.54
N PHE A 421 21.68 8.92 -7.91
CA PHE A 421 21.47 9.71 -6.70
C PHE A 421 20.44 10.81 -6.95
N HIS A 422 20.65 11.65 -7.97
CA HIS A 422 19.74 12.75 -8.27
C HIS A 422 18.37 12.29 -8.74
N ALA A 423 18.28 11.19 -9.50
CA ALA A 423 17.01 10.58 -9.87
C ALA A 423 16.18 10.19 -8.62
N LYS A 424 16.82 9.62 -7.61
CA LYS A 424 16.16 9.23 -6.36
C LYS A 424 15.90 10.41 -5.43
N MET A 425 16.75 11.42 -5.42
CA MET A 425 16.51 12.67 -4.69
C MET A 425 15.32 13.45 -5.25
N ALA A 426 15.15 13.48 -6.58
CA ALA A 426 13.95 14.04 -7.21
C ALA A 426 12.68 13.31 -6.74
N ASN A 427 12.73 11.98 -6.68
CA ASN A 427 11.62 11.16 -6.18
C ASN A 427 11.36 11.42 -4.68
N LEU A 428 12.42 11.63 -3.88
CA LEU A 428 12.29 11.99 -2.47
C LEU A 428 11.51 13.29 -2.29
N GLU A 429 11.76 14.32 -3.10
CA GLU A 429 10.97 15.55 -3.07
C GLU A 429 9.49 15.30 -3.38
N GLY A 430 9.21 14.44 -4.37
CA GLY A 430 7.85 13.98 -4.66
C GLY A 430 7.20 13.23 -3.48
N ALA A 431 7.96 12.38 -2.79
CA ALA A 431 7.50 11.61 -1.63
C ALA A 431 7.24 12.48 -0.39
N LYS A 432 8.08 13.49 -0.14
CA LYS A 432 7.91 14.50 0.92
C LYS A 432 6.61 15.27 0.74
N VAL A 433 6.40 15.82 -0.47
CA VAL A 433 5.21 16.61 -0.80
C VAL A 433 3.93 15.77 -0.68
N ALA A 434 4.00 14.48 -0.98
CA ALA A 434 2.88 13.55 -0.84
C ALA A 434 2.73 12.94 0.57
N ASN A 435 3.61 13.26 1.53
CA ASN A 435 3.70 12.62 2.85
C ASN A 435 3.75 11.09 2.77
N HIS A 436 4.52 10.52 1.83
CA HIS A 436 4.73 9.07 1.73
C HIS A 436 5.77 8.59 2.74
N LYS A 437 5.43 8.68 4.03
CA LYS A 437 6.31 8.20 5.10
C LYS A 437 6.31 6.67 5.21
N LYS A 438 7.39 6.13 5.76
CA LYS A 438 7.51 4.74 6.19
C LYS A 438 8.18 4.70 7.55
N MET A 439 7.93 3.63 8.29
CA MET A 439 8.68 3.35 9.52
C MET A 439 10.15 3.10 9.18
N ILE A 440 11.06 3.66 9.99
CA ILE A 440 12.48 3.38 9.89
C ILE A 440 12.68 1.90 10.27
N PRO A 441 13.26 1.06 9.39
CA PRO A 441 13.46 -0.35 9.71
C PRO A 441 14.36 -0.51 10.95
N ALA A 442 14.09 -1.50 11.80
CA ALA A 442 14.88 -1.76 13.01
C ALA A 442 16.40 -1.93 12.72
N SER A 443 16.74 -2.56 11.58
CA SER A 443 18.12 -2.75 11.12
C SER A 443 18.73 -1.54 10.39
N PHE A 444 18.11 -0.36 10.45
CA PHE A 444 18.60 0.82 9.74
C PHE A 444 19.98 1.27 10.23
N ASN A 445 20.13 1.46 11.54
CA ASN A 445 21.38 1.94 12.13
C ASN A 445 22.54 0.96 11.89
N GLU A 446 22.31 -0.34 12.04
CA GLU A 446 23.30 -1.38 11.76
C GLU A 446 23.75 -1.35 10.29
N ARG A 447 22.81 -1.26 9.33
CA ARG A 447 23.15 -1.19 7.91
C ARG A 447 23.89 0.09 7.55
N LEU A 448 23.53 1.22 8.17
CA LEU A 448 24.20 2.49 7.96
C LEU A 448 25.63 2.45 8.53
N ALA A 449 25.83 1.88 9.71
CA ALA A 449 27.14 1.70 10.31
C ALA A 449 28.05 0.83 9.42
N LYS A 450 27.53 -0.26 8.85
CA LYS A 450 28.26 -1.10 7.89
C LYS A 450 28.69 -0.32 6.64
N LYS A 451 27.83 0.54 6.08
CA LYS A 451 28.18 1.40 4.95
C LYS A 451 29.28 2.41 5.32
N LYS A 452 29.16 3.06 6.49
CA LYS A 452 30.16 4.03 6.98
C LYS A 452 31.51 3.37 7.28
N ALA A 453 31.52 2.17 7.85
CA ALA A 453 32.74 1.39 8.07
C ALA A 453 33.43 1.04 6.73
N ARG A 454 32.66 0.58 5.74
CA ARG A 454 33.18 0.30 4.40
C ARG A 454 33.72 1.55 3.71
N PHE A 455 33.09 2.71 3.91
CA PHE A 455 33.58 3.99 3.40
C PHE A 455 34.96 4.33 4.00
N LYS A 456 35.10 4.25 5.33
CA LYS A 456 36.39 4.48 6.01
C LYS A 456 37.49 3.51 5.56
N GLU A 457 37.14 2.24 5.36
CA GLU A 457 38.09 1.25 4.83
C GLU A 457 38.60 1.63 3.43
N LEU A 458 37.74 2.18 2.58
CA LEU A 458 38.16 2.67 1.26
C LEU A 458 39.06 3.90 1.35
N GLU A 459 38.83 4.79 2.31
CA GLU A 459 39.69 5.96 2.55
C GLU A 459 41.10 5.52 2.98
N LEU A 460 41.21 4.55 3.91
CA LEU A 460 42.50 3.99 4.33
C LEU A 460 43.23 3.32 3.15
N GLN A 461 42.53 2.51 2.36
CA GLN A 461 43.09 1.89 1.16
C GLN A 461 43.55 2.93 0.11
N LEU A 462 42.90 4.10 0.05
CA LEU A 462 43.32 5.18 -0.84
C LEU A 462 44.63 5.80 -0.33
N GLU A 463 44.75 6.04 0.98
CA GLU A 463 45.98 6.57 1.59
C GLU A 463 47.17 5.62 1.37
N GLU A 464 46.98 4.32 1.60
CA GLU A 464 48.01 3.30 1.34
C GLU A 464 48.44 3.32 -0.12
N LYS A 465 47.49 3.29 -1.06
CA LYS A 465 47.81 3.35 -2.50
C LYS A 465 48.55 4.61 -2.91
N ARG A 466 48.23 5.76 -2.28
CA ARG A 466 48.96 7.02 -2.50
C ARG A 466 50.40 6.91 -2.01
N ARG A 467 50.62 6.33 -0.82
CA ARG A 467 51.97 6.10 -0.28
C ARG A 467 52.79 5.14 -1.15
N GLU A 468 52.14 4.11 -1.70
CA GLU A 468 52.78 3.14 -2.58
C GLU A 468 52.95 3.62 -4.05
N GLY A 469 52.54 4.85 -4.38
CA GLY A 469 52.60 5.37 -5.75
C GLY A 469 51.71 4.63 -6.76
N LYS A 470 50.68 3.90 -6.29
CA LYS A 470 49.77 3.11 -7.13
C LYS A 470 48.65 3.98 -7.70
N LYS A 471 48.02 3.53 -8.79
CA LYS A 471 46.84 4.19 -9.39
C LYS A 471 45.66 4.27 -8.41
N THR A 472 45.04 5.46 -8.31
CA THR A 472 44.00 5.76 -7.31
C THR A 472 42.61 6.03 -7.89
N ASP A 473 42.46 6.23 -9.20
CA ASP A 473 41.19 6.65 -9.81
C ASP A 473 40.01 5.72 -9.48
N ALA A 474 40.24 4.41 -9.57
CA ALA A 474 39.21 3.42 -9.28
C ALA A 474 38.75 3.43 -7.81
N ILE A 475 39.64 3.73 -6.86
CA ILE A 475 39.26 3.79 -5.45
C ILE A 475 38.59 5.13 -5.11
N ILE A 476 39.01 6.23 -5.73
CA ILE A 476 38.35 7.54 -5.61
C ILE A 476 36.89 7.43 -6.07
N SER A 477 36.63 6.81 -7.23
CA SER A 477 35.26 6.60 -7.71
C SER A 477 34.42 5.71 -6.77
N ARG A 478 35.03 4.69 -6.15
CA ARG A 478 34.36 3.84 -5.15
C ARG A 478 34.00 4.61 -3.88
N ILE A 479 34.90 5.48 -3.41
CA ILE A 479 34.67 6.37 -2.25
C ILE A 479 33.52 7.33 -2.55
N GLU A 480 33.54 7.98 -3.71
CA GLU A 480 32.49 8.90 -4.13
C GLU A 480 31.13 8.21 -4.23
N LYS A 481 31.07 7.03 -4.86
CA LYS A 481 29.86 6.21 -4.92
C LYS A 481 29.36 5.83 -3.52
N ALA A 482 30.26 5.45 -2.61
CA ALA A 482 29.91 5.10 -1.23
C ALA A 482 29.36 6.33 -0.46
N LYS A 483 29.93 7.51 -0.68
CA LYS A 483 29.43 8.78 -0.12
C LYS A 483 27.98 9.05 -0.53
N TYR A 484 27.69 8.99 -1.83
CA TYR A 484 26.32 9.18 -2.35
C TYR A 484 25.34 8.11 -1.82
N ASP A 485 25.77 6.86 -1.69
CA ASP A 485 24.93 5.78 -1.17
C ASP A 485 24.62 5.93 0.33
N ILE A 486 25.58 6.41 1.13
CA ILE A 486 25.37 6.78 2.54
C ILE A 486 24.35 7.91 2.63
N GLU A 487 24.59 9.00 1.91
CA GLU A 487 23.73 10.18 1.93
C GLU A 487 22.30 9.85 1.50
N LEU A 488 22.14 9.07 0.42
CA LEU A 488 20.84 8.62 -0.05
C LEU A 488 20.14 7.75 1.02
N THR A 489 20.87 6.85 1.67
CA THR A 489 20.33 5.99 2.74
C THR A 489 19.81 6.83 3.91
N GLU A 490 20.55 7.86 4.32
CA GLU A 490 20.17 8.77 5.39
C GLU A 490 18.96 9.64 5.02
N ARG A 491 19.01 10.30 3.86
CA ARG A 491 17.94 11.22 3.41
C ARG A 491 16.62 10.52 3.11
N THR A 492 16.64 9.24 2.74
CA THR A 492 15.43 8.47 2.36
C THR A 492 14.91 7.54 3.47
N LYS A 493 15.50 7.56 4.66
CA LYS A 493 15.21 6.63 5.76
C LYS A 493 13.72 6.63 6.17
N GLU A 494 13.06 7.78 6.09
CA GLU A 494 11.67 7.97 6.52
C GLU A 494 10.66 7.93 5.36
N TYR A 495 11.10 7.81 4.10
CA TYR A 495 10.23 7.97 2.93
C TYR A 495 10.13 6.71 2.06
N ASN A 496 8.91 6.43 1.59
CA ASN A 496 8.59 5.39 0.64
C ASN A 496 8.62 5.94 -0.80
N LEU A 497 9.78 5.79 -1.45
CA LEU A 497 9.99 6.20 -2.83
C LEU A 497 9.24 5.34 -3.87
N GLY A 498 8.84 4.13 -3.49
CA GLY A 498 8.12 3.22 -4.40
C GLY A 498 6.69 3.70 -4.67
N THR A 499 6.00 4.21 -3.65
CA THR A 499 4.62 4.70 -3.77
C THR A 499 4.52 5.91 -4.69
N SER A 500 5.42 6.90 -4.54
CA SER A 500 5.47 8.08 -5.42
C SER A 500 5.77 7.68 -6.87
N LEU A 501 6.82 6.87 -7.08
CA LEU A 501 7.24 6.43 -8.42
C LEU A 501 6.18 5.58 -9.13
N LYS A 502 5.49 4.69 -8.40
CA LYS A 502 4.49 3.78 -8.97
C LYS A 502 3.19 4.49 -9.39
N SER A 503 2.82 5.60 -8.77
CA SER A 503 1.44 6.11 -8.91
C SER A 503 1.28 7.61 -9.10
N TYR A 504 2.27 8.43 -8.75
CA TYR A 504 2.09 9.89 -8.65
C TYR A 504 3.06 10.71 -9.51
N ILE A 505 4.13 10.11 -10.01
CA ILE A 505 5.10 10.78 -10.88
C ILE A 505 4.85 10.32 -12.32
N ASP A 506 4.68 11.27 -13.23
CA ASP A 506 4.60 10.98 -14.65
C ASP A 506 5.92 10.37 -15.16
N PRO A 507 5.92 9.13 -15.68
CA PRO A 507 7.14 8.48 -16.15
C PRO A 507 7.82 9.24 -17.30
N ARG A 508 7.09 10.07 -18.06
CA ARG A 508 7.65 10.90 -19.15
C ARG A 508 8.66 11.91 -18.64
N VAL A 509 8.50 12.44 -17.42
CA VAL A 509 9.46 13.38 -16.82
C VAL A 509 10.84 12.74 -16.67
N TYR A 510 10.89 11.50 -16.20
CA TYR A 510 12.15 10.75 -16.13
C TYR A 510 12.64 10.33 -17.50
N ALA A 511 11.75 9.99 -18.44
CA ALA A 511 12.13 9.64 -19.80
C ALA A 511 12.83 10.81 -20.52
N GLU A 512 12.25 12.01 -20.45
CA GLU A 512 12.83 13.24 -21.00
C GLU A 512 14.17 13.56 -20.36
N TRP A 513 14.26 13.55 -19.02
CA TRP A 513 15.52 13.79 -18.32
C TRP A 513 16.59 12.76 -18.71
N ALA A 514 16.24 11.48 -18.69
CA ALA A 514 17.17 10.41 -19.05
C ALA A 514 17.69 10.49 -20.48
N SER A 515 16.86 10.96 -21.42
CA SER A 515 17.26 11.17 -22.80
C SER A 515 18.31 12.29 -22.94
N LYS A 516 18.23 13.34 -22.12
CA LYS A 516 19.15 14.48 -22.15
C LYS A 516 20.53 14.16 -21.58
N ILE A 517 20.57 13.34 -20.53
CA ILE A 517 21.82 13.05 -19.79
C ILE A 517 22.32 11.61 -19.99
N ASP A 518 21.74 10.86 -20.93
CA ASP A 518 22.07 9.44 -21.18
C ASP A 518 22.04 8.59 -19.89
N PHE A 519 20.90 8.59 -19.21
CA PHE A 519 20.70 7.83 -17.97
C PHE A 519 19.98 6.50 -18.23
N ASN A 520 20.48 5.41 -17.63
CA ASN A 520 19.82 4.12 -17.73
C ASN A 520 18.60 4.03 -16.79
N LEU A 521 17.41 4.22 -17.36
CA LEU A 521 16.14 4.14 -16.63
C LEU A 521 15.87 2.81 -15.93
N ALA A 522 16.50 1.70 -16.34
CA ALA A 522 16.39 0.42 -15.64
C ALA A 522 17.01 0.45 -14.24
N LYS A 523 17.87 1.43 -13.94
CA LYS A 523 18.43 1.68 -12.59
C LYS A 523 17.42 2.36 -11.65
N LEU A 524 16.40 3.02 -12.20
CA LEU A 524 15.34 3.68 -11.44
C LEU A 524 14.07 2.83 -11.38
N TYR A 525 13.62 2.30 -12.52
CA TYR A 525 12.38 1.53 -12.64
C TYR A 525 12.66 0.03 -12.56
N PRO A 526 12.12 -0.70 -11.55
CA PRO A 526 12.11 -2.16 -11.54
C PRO A 526 11.37 -2.72 -12.77
N LYS A 527 11.67 -3.97 -13.16
CA LYS A 527 11.06 -4.62 -14.34
C LYS A 527 9.53 -4.53 -14.39
N THR A 528 8.86 -4.63 -13.24
CA THR A 528 7.40 -4.50 -13.14
C THR A 528 6.91 -3.09 -13.50
N LEU A 529 7.60 -2.04 -13.07
CA LEU A 529 7.28 -0.66 -13.44
C LEU A 529 7.68 -0.34 -14.89
N GLN A 530 8.75 -0.94 -15.40
CA GLN A 530 9.09 -0.83 -16.83
C GLN A 530 7.95 -1.38 -17.71
N LYS A 531 7.39 -2.54 -17.35
CA LYS A 531 6.21 -3.10 -18.03
C LYS A 531 4.99 -2.19 -17.87
N LYS A 532 4.69 -1.72 -16.66
CA LYS A 532 3.57 -0.79 -16.39
C LYS A 532 3.66 0.48 -17.24
N TYR A 533 4.85 1.06 -17.36
CA TYR A 533 5.07 2.33 -18.06
C TYR A 533 5.66 2.17 -19.46
N SER A 534 5.51 1.00 -20.08
CA SER A 534 6.08 0.74 -21.40
C SER A 534 5.63 1.78 -22.44
N TRP A 535 4.40 2.29 -22.35
CA TRP A 535 3.91 3.38 -23.20
C TRP A 535 4.75 4.67 -23.13
N ALA A 536 5.41 4.96 -22.00
CA ALA A 536 6.29 6.11 -21.81
C ALA A 536 7.77 5.78 -22.03
N LEU A 537 8.19 4.56 -21.67
CA LEU A 537 9.61 4.20 -21.55
C LEU A 537 10.16 3.43 -22.78
N LYS A 538 9.31 2.87 -23.64
CA LYS A 538 9.71 1.89 -24.68
C LYS A 538 10.77 2.40 -25.66
N LYS A 539 10.77 3.70 -26.00
CA LYS A 539 11.79 4.27 -26.91
C LYS A 539 13.19 4.29 -26.29
N LEU A 540 13.30 4.40 -24.96
CA LEU A 540 14.56 4.50 -24.24
C LEU A 540 15.08 3.14 -23.73
N LEU A 541 14.16 2.20 -23.48
CA LEU A 541 14.52 0.84 -23.06
C LEU A 541 14.95 -0.06 -24.23
N LYS A 542 14.61 0.28 -25.48
CA LYS A 542 15.11 -0.45 -26.65
C LYS A 542 16.60 -0.25 -26.92
N ASN A 543 17.17 0.88 -26.49
CA ASN A 543 18.61 1.16 -26.65
C ASN A 543 19.49 0.43 -25.61
N THR A 544 18.91 -0.40 -24.74
CA THR A 544 19.66 -1.17 -23.72
C THR A 544 19.58 -2.69 -23.90
N ASN A 545 18.79 -3.20 -24.86
CA ASN A 545 18.65 -4.63 -25.16
C ASN A 545 18.67 -4.88 -26.68
N SER A 546 19.78 -4.58 -27.35
CA SER A 546 20.05 -5.12 -28.69
C SER A 546 20.66 -6.53 -28.65
N GLU A 547 20.70 -7.18 -27.49
CA GLU A 547 21.08 -8.59 -27.35
C GLU A 547 20.07 -9.28 -26.44
N ALA A 548 19.59 -10.45 -26.85
CA ALA A 548 18.53 -11.26 -26.24
C ALA A 548 17.09 -10.77 -26.45
N LEU A 549 16.58 -10.99 -27.67
CA LEU A 549 15.27 -11.60 -27.95
C LEU A 549 15.16 -11.77 -29.49
N ALA A 550 15.83 -12.81 -29.97
CA ALA A 550 15.39 -13.59 -31.13
C ALA A 550 14.75 -14.86 -30.59
#